data_AF-A0A975YLP6-F1
#
_entry.id   AF-A0A975YLP6-F1
#
_cell.length_a   1.000
_cell.length_b   1.000
_cell.length_c   1.000
_cell.angle_alpha   90.00
_cell.angle_beta   90.00
_cell.angle_gamma   90.00
#
_symmetry.space_group_name_H-M   'P 1'
#
loop_
_entity.id
_entity.type
_entity.pdbx_description
1 polymer ?
#
loop_
_entity_poly.entity_id
_entity_poly.type
_entity_poly.pdbx_seq_one_letter_code
_entity_poly.pdbx_strand_id
1 'polypeptide(L)'
;MENMMIKKNILYKFAIFILFAFIISIGSYWLYLKLPTGLDIALSSPLTDETLSTTSYKSININNDPYASSTYRPDDPLYKPVLAIQQKRWSEAIDMLKPMAEQGNSTAMFWLGDITYSANAFSDGGKWFVRAAELGNPYAALRLSPSLSFGHDCDRWLKAYCDSKWDDIGLKGLLKLAHDGDTKAAYAYLYVTRFKNTSSEFYSDLVDLVKTGMDKNYYPPLRYLVNLYLSRESLSPFDNDPLPLSDNEKKVIFNSLMVAAKNNDVLSMKLINDDFKGFFDSDFDDLIDQSQLLLDGNNFLIAFDYFIRGRSNTKSNRDFLIRGYSVANLFDYYIKDFNQRGEYKGIFEYMLMDSNIKPMSEEEKSQGMIMTRNLIGHSTPVIFIDEVTGISPLFH
;
A
#
# COMPACT_ATOMS: atom_id res chain seq x y z
N MET A 1 12.25 66.11 -29.40
CA MET A 1 11.32 64.96 -29.48
C MET A 1 12.00 63.69 -30.02
N GLU A 2 12.82 63.80 -31.07
CA GLU A 2 13.48 62.66 -31.72
C GLU A 2 14.41 61.83 -30.81
N ASN A 3 15.25 62.48 -30.00
CA ASN A 3 16.17 61.82 -29.06
C ASN A 3 15.43 61.05 -27.93
N MET A 4 14.22 61.50 -27.57
CA MET A 4 13.35 60.84 -26.58
C MET A 4 12.62 59.63 -27.18
N MET A 5 12.27 59.69 -28.47
CA MET A 5 11.71 58.57 -29.24
C MET A 5 12.74 57.45 -29.43
N ILE A 6 14.01 57.78 -29.73
CA ILE A 6 15.10 56.82 -29.87
C ILE A 6 15.37 56.06 -28.56
N LYS A 7 15.44 56.78 -27.42
CA LYS A 7 15.63 56.15 -26.09
C LYS A 7 14.48 55.21 -25.72
N LYS A 8 13.22 55.59 -26.00
CA LYS A 8 12.05 54.70 -25.78
C LYS A 8 12.09 53.45 -26.66
N ASN A 9 12.53 53.58 -27.91
CA ASN A 9 12.64 52.44 -28.84
C ASN A 9 13.76 51.46 -28.40
N ILE A 10 14.89 51.97 -27.93
CA ILE A 10 15.97 51.16 -27.35
C ILE A 10 15.48 50.44 -26.08
N LEU A 11 14.78 51.15 -25.19
CA LEU A 11 14.22 50.57 -23.96
C LEU A 11 13.19 49.47 -24.27
N TYR A 12 12.33 49.67 -25.28
CA TYR A 12 11.34 48.69 -25.71
C TYR A 12 12.00 47.43 -26.30
N LYS A 13 13.03 47.58 -27.14
CA LYS A 13 13.83 46.45 -27.66
C LYS A 13 14.52 45.68 -26.54
N PHE A 14 15.06 46.39 -25.55
CA PHE A 14 15.70 45.77 -24.39
C PHE A 14 14.68 45.01 -23.52
N ALA A 15 13.49 45.59 -23.30
CA ALA A 15 12.40 44.92 -22.59
C ALA A 15 11.90 43.66 -23.31
N ILE A 16 11.74 43.71 -24.65
CA ILE A 16 11.41 42.52 -25.46
C ILE A 16 12.50 41.45 -25.33
N PHE A 17 13.76 41.84 -25.39
CA PHE A 17 14.88 40.91 -25.25
C PHE A 17 14.89 40.22 -23.88
N ILE A 18 14.68 40.98 -22.80
CA ILE A 18 14.55 40.41 -21.43
C ILE A 18 13.36 39.45 -21.35
N LEU A 19 12.20 39.84 -21.89
CA LEU A 19 11.01 38.97 -21.90
C LEU A 19 11.28 37.66 -22.65
N PHE A 20 11.93 37.74 -23.81
CA PHE A 20 12.28 36.57 -24.61
C PHE A 20 13.29 35.66 -23.90
N ALA A 21 14.32 36.23 -23.27
CA ALA A 21 15.27 35.48 -22.45
C ALA A 21 14.60 34.79 -21.26
N PHE A 22 13.62 35.45 -20.62
CA PHE A 22 12.84 34.88 -19.53
C PHE A 22 11.96 33.71 -20.00
N ILE A 23 11.29 33.85 -21.15
CA ILE A 23 10.49 32.77 -21.77
C ILE A 23 11.38 31.57 -22.11
N ILE A 24 12.55 31.80 -22.71
CA ILE A 24 13.52 30.73 -22.99
C ILE A 24 13.97 30.07 -21.69
N SER A 25 14.34 30.84 -20.67
CA SER A 25 14.80 30.29 -19.39
C SER A 25 13.72 29.42 -18.72
N ILE A 26 12.46 29.86 -18.73
CA ILE A 26 11.34 29.06 -18.21
C ILE A 26 11.14 27.81 -19.06
N GLY A 27 11.11 27.95 -20.39
CA GLY A 27 10.92 26.82 -21.31
C GLY A 27 12.04 25.78 -21.20
N SER A 28 13.30 26.22 -21.10
CA SER A 28 14.46 25.35 -20.91
C SER A 28 14.46 24.68 -19.54
N TYR A 29 14.08 25.40 -18.47
CA TYR A 29 13.93 24.81 -17.15
C TYR A 29 12.79 23.79 -17.09
N TRP A 30 11.64 24.12 -17.69
CA TRP A 30 10.51 23.20 -17.81
C TRP A 30 10.89 21.94 -18.58
N LEU A 31 11.61 22.08 -19.70
CA LEU A 31 12.10 20.94 -20.48
C LEU A 31 13.11 20.11 -19.69
N TYR A 32 14.03 20.75 -18.95
CA TYR A 32 15.00 20.08 -18.09
C TYR A 32 14.31 19.21 -17.02
N LEU A 33 13.25 19.72 -16.37
CA LEU A 33 12.47 18.96 -15.39
C LEU A 33 11.70 17.77 -15.99
N LYS A 34 11.48 17.79 -17.31
CA LYS A 34 10.80 16.72 -18.07
C LYS A 34 11.76 15.76 -18.76
N LEU A 35 13.07 15.95 -18.62
CA LEU A 35 14.04 14.98 -19.14
C LEU A 35 13.95 13.67 -18.34
N PRO A 36 13.95 12.51 -19.02
CA PRO A 36 13.84 11.23 -18.34
C PRO A 36 15.06 10.98 -17.45
N THR A 37 14.79 10.49 -16.24
CA THR A 37 15.78 10.02 -15.28
C THR A 37 16.33 8.64 -15.66
N GLY A 38 17.38 8.19 -14.97
CA GLY A 38 17.89 6.83 -15.17
C GLY A 38 16.86 5.74 -14.82
N LEU A 39 16.00 6.02 -13.83
CA LEU A 39 14.85 5.19 -13.48
C LEU A 39 13.82 5.13 -14.63
N ASP A 40 13.47 6.28 -15.23
CA ASP A 40 12.51 6.31 -16.35
C ASP A 40 13.02 5.49 -17.54
N ILE A 41 14.32 5.64 -17.85
CA ILE A 41 14.97 4.85 -18.88
C ILE A 41 14.93 3.35 -18.54
N ALA A 42 15.19 2.97 -17.29
CA ALA A 42 15.10 1.57 -16.88
C ALA A 42 13.67 1.01 -17.00
N LEU A 43 12.66 1.76 -16.55
CA LEU A 43 11.24 1.38 -16.61
C LEU A 43 10.66 1.33 -18.03
N SER A 44 11.32 1.99 -18.99
CA SER A 44 10.99 1.87 -20.42
C SER A 44 11.31 0.49 -20.99
N SER A 45 12.19 -0.27 -20.32
CA SER A 45 12.45 -1.66 -20.66
C SER A 45 11.34 -2.57 -20.12
N PRO A 46 10.85 -3.53 -20.92
CA PRO A 46 9.74 -4.37 -20.51
C PRO A 46 10.13 -5.26 -19.33
N LEU A 47 9.21 -5.39 -18.37
CA LEU A 47 9.36 -6.36 -17.29
C LEU A 47 9.25 -7.79 -17.86
N THR A 48 10.22 -8.65 -17.53
CA THR A 48 10.28 -10.02 -18.06
C THR A 48 10.22 -11.06 -16.94
N ASP A 49 9.84 -12.29 -17.29
CA ASP A 49 9.89 -13.43 -16.37
C ASP A 49 11.31 -13.68 -15.83
N GLU A 50 12.37 -13.37 -16.61
CA GLU A 50 13.76 -13.49 -16.16
C GLU A 50 14.08 -12.46 -15.06
N THR A 51 13.49 -11.27 -15.13
CA THR A 51 13.67 -10.20 -14.14
C THR A 51 13.18 -10.61 -12.75
N LEU A 52 12.03 -11.31 -12.66
CA LEU A 52 11.39 -11.65 -11.38
C LEU A 52 11.35 -13.17 -11.07
N SER A 53 11.77 -14.02 -12.00
CA SER A 53 11.77 -15.49 -11.88
C SER A 53 10.40 -16.12 -11.58
N THR A 54 9.33 -15.65 -12.23
CA THR A 54 7.93 -16.01 -11.87
C THR A 54 7.25 -17.02 -12.78
N THR A 55 8.01 -17.66 -13.69
CA THR A 55 7.53 -18.68 -14.64
C THR A 55 6.91 -19.91 -13.97
N SER A 56 7.18 -20.14 -12.68
CA SER A 56 6.76 -21.33 -11.94
C SER A 56 5.56 -21.12 -10.99
N TYR A 57 4.89 -19.96 -10.96
CA TYR A 57 3.85 -19.69 -9.94
C TYR A 57 2.72 -20.73 -9.90
N LYS A 58 2.40 -21.39 -11.02
CA LYS A 58 1.39 -22.46 -11.08
C LYS A 58 1.79 -23.71 -10.28
N SER A 59 3.08 -23.95 -10.12
CA SER A 59 3.60 -25.06 -9.30
C SER A 59 3.61 -24.74 -7.80
N ILE A 60 3.44 -23.47 -7.43
CA ILE A 60 3.37 -23.03 -6.05
C ILE A 60 1.97 -23.37 -5.52
N ASN A 61 1.94 -24.07 -4.39
CA ASN A 61 0.71 -24.31 -3.63
C ASN A 61 0.41 -23.11 -2.74
N ILE A 62 -0.86 -22.93 -2.40
CA ILE A 62 -1.27 -21.93 -1.41
C ILE A 62 -0.58 -22.26 -0.09
N ASN A 63 0.02 -21.25 0.53
CA ASN A 63 0.77 -21.40 1.76
C ASN A 63 -0.19 -21.73 2.91
N ASN A 64 0.06 -22.84 3.59
CA ASN A 64 -0.78 -23.30 4.70
C ASN A 64 -0.65 -22.42 5.96
N ASP A 65 0.39 -21.59 6.05
CA ASP A 65 0.52 -20.60 7.11
C ASP A 65 -0.25 -19.33 6.73
N PRO A 66 -1.41 -19.04 7.35
CA PRO A 66 -2.21 -17.85 7.03
C PRO A 66 -1.44 -16.55 7.23
N TYR A 67 -0.42 -16.54 8.10
CA TYR A 67 0.36 -15.35 8.43
C TYR A 67 1.70 -15.28 7.69
N ALA A 68 1.87 -16.05 6.62
CA ALA A 68 3.15 -16.19 5.90
C ALA A 68 3.75 -14.85 5.44
N SER A 69 2.93 -13.89 5.03
CA SER A 69 3.36 -12.55 4.59
C SER A 69 3.14 -11.46 5.63
N SER A 70 2.76 -11.82 6.86
CA SER A 70 2.42 -10.86 7.90
C SER A 70 3.61 -10.55 8.80
N THR A 71 3.93 -9.27 8.96
CA THR A 71 4.96 -8.80 9.90
C THR A 71 4.61 -9.14 11.34
N TYR A 72 3.33 -9.04 11.70
CA TYR A 72 2.83 -9.29 13.05
C TYR A 72 2.05 -10.61 13.06
N ARG A 73 2.51 -11.58 13.84
CA ARG A 73 1.91 -12.91 13.96
C ARG A 73 1.20 -13.06 15.31
N PRO A 74 0.25 -13.99 15.49
CA PRO A 74 -0.55 -14.08 16.73
C PRO A 74 0.24 -14.21 18.04
N ASP A 75 1.48 -14.69 17.98
CA ASP A 75 2.42 -14.79 19.10
C ASP A 75 3.16 -13.49 19.43
N ASP A 76 3.16 -12.52 18.50
CA ASP A 76 3.69 -11.17 18.72
C ASP A 76 2.75 -10.39 19.67
N PRO A 77 3.26 -9.83 20.79
CA PRO A 77 2.47 -8.98 21.68
C PRO A 77 1.74 -7.82 20.97
N LEU A 78 2.28 -7.34 19.85
CA LEU A 78 1.71 -6.26 19.04
C LEU A 78 0.64 -6.73 18.05
N TYR A 79 0.44 -8.03 17.85
CA TYR A 79 -0.56 -8.53 16.90
C TYR A 79 -1.96 -7.99 17.19
N LYS A 80 -2.45 -8.18 18.43
CA LYS A 80 -3.80 -7.73 18.81
C LYS A 80 -4.01 -6.22 18.65
N PRO A 81 -3.12 -5.34 19.16
CA PRO A 81 -3.29 -3.92 18.95
C PRO A 81 -3.18 -3.53 17.48
N VAL A 82 -2.20 -4.03 16.72
CA VAL A 82 -2.05 -3.66 15.29
C VAL A 82 -3.22 -4.17 14.45
N LEU A 83 -3.77 -5.35 14.77
CA LEU A 83 -5.01 -5.82 14.15
C LEU A 83 -6.19 -4.89 14.45
N ALA A 84 -6.31 -4.42 15.70
CA ALA A 84 -7.34 -3.44 16.06
C ALA A 84 -7.15 -2.12 15.31
N ILE A 85 -5.91 -1.66 15.11
CA ILE A 85 -5.57 -0.51 14.27
C ILE A 85 -6.10 -0.70 12.84
N GLN A 86 -5.73 -1.81 12.20
CA GLN A 86 -6.14 -2.13 10.83
C GLN A 86 -7.67 -2.18 10.70
N GLN A 87 -8.35 -2.73 11.69
CA GLN A 87 -9.82 -2.80 11.75
C GLN A 87 -10.49 -1.50 12.23
N LYS A 88 -9.72 -0.41 12.37
CA LYS A 88 -10.19 0.91 12.82
C LYS A 88 -10.78 0.93 14.24
N ARG A 89 -10.48 -0.08 15.06
CA ARG A 89 -10.83 -0.17 16.49
C ARG A 89 -9.79 0.56 17.33
N TRP A 90 -9.65 1.86 17.08
CA TRP A 90 -8.54 2.67 17.62
C TRP A 90 -8.55 2.77 19.15
N SER A 91 -9.72 2.84 19.78
CA SER A 91 -9.83 2.88 21.25
C SER A 91 -9.24 1.61 21.88
N GLU A 92 -9.62 0.43 21.37
CA GLU A 92 -9.06 -0.85 21.82
C GLU A 92 -7.55 -0.93 21.58
N ALA A 93 -7.07 -0.45 20.43
CA ALA A 93 -5.64 -0.39 20.14
C ALA A 93 -4.88 0.49 21.14
N ILE A 94 -5.40 1.68 21.47
CA ILE A 94 -4.79 2.60 22.45
C ILE A 94 -4.71 1.93 23.83
N ASP A 95 -5.79 1.29 24.30
CA ASP A 95 -5.83 0.62 25.60
C ASP A 95 -4.78 -0.50 25.71
N MET A 96 -4.55 -1.24 24.62
CA MET A 96 -3.53 -2.29 24.56
C MET A 96 -2.11 -1.74 24.41
N LEU A 97 -1.89 -0.70 23.59
CA LEU A 97 -0.56 -0.18 23.29
C LEU A 97 0.01 0.68 24.41
N LYS A 98 -0.83 1.49 25.08
CA LYS A 98 -0.39 2.43 26.11
C LYS A 98 0.47 1.79 27.21
N PRO A 99 0.08 0.67 27.85
CA PRO A 99 0.92 0.04 28.86
C PRO A 99 2.26 -0.47 28.28
N MET A 100 2.25 -1.02 27.05
CA MET A 100 3.48 -1.50 26.39
C MET A 100 4.45 -0.34 26.11
N ALA A 101 3.91 0.78 25.62
CA ALA A 101 4.67 2.00 25.37
C ALA A 101 5.20 2.62 26.66
N GLU A 102 4.41 2.66 27.73
CA GLU A 102 4.87 3.16 29.03
C GLU A 102 6.03 2.32 29.59
N GLN A 103 6.03 1.01 29.34
CA GLN A 103 7.10 0.07 29.67
C GLN A 103 8.33 0.15 28.75
N GLY A 104 8.32 1.01 27.72
CA GLY A 104 9.48 1.26 26.86
C GLY A 104 9.47 0.52 25.52
N ASN A 105 8.37 -0.15 25.13
CA ASN A 105 8.29 -0.75 23.80
C ASN A 105 8.19 0.36 22.74
N SER A 106 9.26 0.56 21.96
CA SER A 106 9.37 1.65 20.99
C SER A 106 8.47 1.46 19.76
N THR A 107 8.15 0.23 19.37
CA THR A 107 7.17 -0.04 18.30
C THR A 107 5.74 0.23 18.76
N ALA A 108 5.41 -0.07 20.02
CA ALA A 108 4.12 0.32 20.59
C ALA A 108 3.96 1.85 20.64
N MET A 109 5.03 2.57 20.99
CA MET A 109 5.07 4.03 20.92
C MET A 109 4.88 4.53 19.48
N PHE A 110 5.52 3.90 18.49
CA PHE A 110 5.29 4.25 17.07
C PHE A 110 3.81 4.14 16.71
N TRP A 111 3.17 3.00 17.00
CA TRP A 111 1.76 2.79 16.67
C TRP A 111 0.82 3.73 17.42
N LEU A 112 1.10 4.04 18.70
CA LEU A 112 0.36 5.07 19.44
C LEU A 112 0.50 6.44 18.81
N GLY A 113 1.73 6.80 18.39
CA GLY A 113 1.99 8.05 17.67
C GLY A 113 1.14 8.11 16.40
N ASP A 114 1.15 7.03 15.60
CA ASP A 114 0.45 6.94 14.31
C ASP A 114 -1.06 7.11 14.49
N ILE A 115 -1.70 6.32 15.36
CA ILE A 115 -3.16 6.39 15.53
C ILE A 115 -3.64 7.65 16.24
N THR A 116 -2.88 8.16 17.20
CA THR A 116 -3.23 9.39 17.92
C THR A 116 -3.17 10.58 16.96
N TYR A 117 -2.17 10.59 16.09
CA TYR A 117 -2.02 11.57 15.02
C TYR A 117 -3.12 11.44 13.96
N SER A 118 -3.40 10.24 13.44
CA SER A 118 -4.45 10.03 12.44
C SER A 118 -5.85 10.38 12.95
N ALA A 119 -6.10 10.22 14.25
CA ALA A 119 -7.36 10.63 14.87
C ALA A 119 -7.48 12.15 15.04
N ASN A 120 -6.37 12.82 15.36
CA ASN A 120 -6.33 14.27 15.50
C ASN A 120 -4.90 14.77 15.23
N ALA A 121 -4.73 15.48 14.11
CA ALA A 121 -3.43 16.04 13.69
C ALA A 121 -2.84 17.07 14.67
N PHE A 122 -3.64 17.60 15.61
CA PHE A 122 -3.21 18.53 16.66
C PHE A 122 -3.02 17.85 18.03
N SER A 123 -3.04 16.52 18.07
CA SER A 123 -2.81 15.74 19.29
C SER A 123 -1.34 15.71 19.70
N ASP A 124 -1.10 15.21 20.91
CA ASP A 124 0.24 14.95 21.44
C ASP A 124 0.92 13.69 20.84
N GLY A 125 0.41 13.14 19.73
CA GLY A 125 0.95 11.94 19.09
C GLY A 125 2.44 12.02 18.77
N GLY A 126 2.93 13.22 18.41
CA GLY A 126 4.35 13.46 18.15
C GLY A 126 5.28 13.15 19.32
N LYS A 127 4.83 13.27 20.58
CA LYS A 127 5.63 12.91 21.76
C LYS A 127 5.96 11.42 21.79
N TRP A 128 5.06 10.57 21.30
CA TRP A 128 5.30 9.14 21.21
C TRP A 128 6.33 8.80 20.14
N PHE A 129 6.28 9.47 18.98
CA PHE A 129 7.33 9.33 17.97
C PHE A 129 8.70 9.76 18.49
N VAL A 130 8.79 10.88 19.22
CA VAL A 130 10.07 11.35 19.80
C VAL A 130 10.63 10.29 20.74
N ARG A 131 9.82 9.81 21.70
CA ARG A 131 10.27 8.81 22.66
C ARG A 131 10.67 7.49 21.99
N ALA A 132 9.93 7.05 20.96
CA ALA A 132 10.27 5.87 20.18
C ALA A 132 11.61 6.04 19.45
N ALA A 133 11.83 7.20 18.82
CA ALA A 133 13.06 7.52 18.09
C ALA A 133 14.27 7.63 19.03
N GLU A 134 14.10 8.22 20.22
CA GLU A 134 15.14 8.27 21.27
C GLU A 134 15.52 6.86 21.78
N LEU A 135 14.58 5.92 21.77
CA LEU A 135 14.83 4.50 22.06
C LEU A 135 15.36 3.71 20.84
N GLY A 136 15.64 4.39 19.73
CA GLY A 136 16.25 3.80 18.55
C GLY A 136 15.28 3.18 17.54
N ASN A 137 13.98 3.49 17.59
CA ASN A 137 13.06 3.08 16.53
C ASN A 137 13.27 3.96 15.27
N PRO A 138 13.79 3.41 14.15
CA PRO A 138 14.10 4.21 12.97
C PRO A 138 12.86 4.71 12.24
N TYR A 139 11.77 3.95 12.25
CA TYR A 139 10.51 4.33 11.60
C TYR A 139 9.88 5.56 12.27
N ALA A 140 9.95 5.64 13.60
CA ALA A 140 9.54 6.83 14.35
C ALA A 140 10.43 8.04 14.06
N ALA A 141 11.75 7.84 13.94
CA ALA A 141 12.65 8.93 13.54
C ALA A 141 12.29 9.47 12.14
N LEU A 142 11.94 8.60 11.18
CA LEU A 142 11.51 9.04 9.84
C LEU A 142 10.23 9.88 9.86
N ARG A 143 9.28 9.61 10.76
CA ARG A 143 8.09 10.48 10.95
C ARG A 143 8.45 11.90 11.37
N LEU A 144 9.56 12.04 12.09
CA LEU A 144 10.06 13.31 12.63
C LEU A 144 11.13 13.97 11.73
N SER A 145 11.45 13.35 10.61
CA SER A 145 12.42 13.86 9.65
C SER A 145 11.80 14.93 8.75
N PRO A 146 12.30 16.17 8.71
CA PRO A 146 11.81 17.17 7.77
C PRO A 146 12.07 16.79 6.30
N SER A 147 13.15 16.06 5.99
CA SER A 147 13.52 15.74 4.61
C SER A 147 13.05 14.37 4.11
N LEU A 148 12.78 13.42 5.02
CA LEU A 148 12.42 12.04 4.70
C LEU A 148 10.99 11.67 5.12
N SER A 149 10.33 12.49 5.95
CA SER A 149 8.92 12.26 6.25
C SER A 149 8.08 12.39 4.99
N PHE A 150 7.11 11.49 4.85
CA PHE A 150 6.22 11.48 3.72
C PHE A 150 5.25 12.65 3.74
N GLY A 151 4.90 13.16 2.55
CA GLY A 151 3.89 14.20 2.38
C GLY A 151 4.21 15.52 3.08
N HIS A 152 5.43 15.75 3.56
CA HIS A 152 5.77 16.86 4.47
C HIS A 152 4.95 16.82 5.78
N ASP A 153 4.55 15.62 6.24
CA ASP A 153 3.76 15.47 7.46
C ASP A 153 4.49 16.01 8.68
N CYS A 154 5.82 15.90 8.70
CA CYS A 154 6.61 16.56 9.72
C CYS A 154 6.35 18.06 9.72
N ASP A 155 6.64 18.75 8.62
CA ASP A 155 6.55 20.21 8.54
C ASP A 155 5.12 20.75 8.74
N ARG A 156 4.12 20.00 8.28
CA ARG A 156 2.72 20.41 8.36
C ARG A 156 2.12 20.18 9.74
N TRP A 157 2.43 19.05 10.38
CA TRP A 157 1.65 18.59 11.53
C TRP A 157 2.48 18.18 12.74
N LEU A 158 3.69 17.67 12.55
CA LEU A 158 4.62 17.35 13.65
C LEU A 158 5.69 18.45 13.85
N LYS A 159 5.43 19.67 13.37
CA LYS A 159 6.41 20.76 13.31
C LYS A 159 7.16 21.04 14.60
N ALA A 160 6.49 20.89 15.75
CA ALA A 160 7.09 21.09 17.07
C ALA A 160 8.15 20.03 17.43
N TYR A 161 8.17 18.90 16.73
CA TYR A 161 9.02 17.74 16.98
C TYR A 161 10.01 17.47 15.84
N CYS A 162 9.86 18.16 14.71
CA CYS A 162 10.75 18.05 13.54
C CYS A 162 12.14 18.59 13.84
N ASP A 163 13.14 17.79 13.48
CA ASP A 163 14.55 18.15 13.62
C ASP A 163 15.35 17.33 12.60
N SER A 164 16.30 17.95 11.90
CA SER A 164 17.12 17.28 10.89
C SER A 164 18.00 16.17 11.48
N LYS A 165 18.24 16.16 12.80
CA LYS A 165 18.91 15.03 13.47
C LYS A 165 18.19 13.70 13.23
N TRP A 166 16.87 13.73 13.07
CA TRP A 166 16.08 12.53 12.86
C TRP A 166 16.32 11.88 11.50
N ASP A 167 16.77 12.65 10.51
CA ASP A 167 17.18 12.14 9.19
C ASP A 167 18.30 11.10 9.36
N ASP A 168 19.37 11.50 10.06
CA ASP A 168 20.53 10.66 10.30
C ASP A 168 20.21 9.47 11.22
N ILE A 169 19.41 9.69 12.27
CA ILE A 169 19.02 8.63 13.21
C ILE A 169 18.18 7.56 12.49
N GLY A 170 17.18 7.99 11.71
CA GLY A 170 16.32 7.10 10.94
C GLY A 170 17.10 6.29 9.93
N LEU A 171 17.91 6.95 9.08
CA LEU A 171 18.71 6.27 8.05
C LEU A 171 19.74 5.29 8.63
N LYS A 172 20.47 5.69 9.68
CA LYS A 172 21.45 4.79 10.33
C LYS A 172 20.77 3.60 10.98
N GLY A 173 19.62 3.80 11.62
CA GLY A 173 18.85 2.71 12.22
C GLY A 173 18.33 1.74 11.16
N LEU A 174 17.79 2.23 10.05
CA LEU A 174 17.37 1.38 8.94
C LEU A 174 18.54 0.60 8.31
N LEU A 175 19.68 1.25 8.05
CA LEU A 175 20.86 0.58 7.51
C LEU A 175 21.38 -0.53 8.42
N LYS A 176 21.36 -0.29 9.74
CA LYS A 176 21.74 -1.30 10.72
C LYS A 176 20.81 -2.52 10.64
N LEU A 177 19.49 -2.30 10.67
CA LEU A 177 18.51 -3.39 10.56
C LEU A 177 18.65 -4.14 9.22
N ALA A 178 18.81 -3.41 8.11
CA ALA A 178 19.00 -3.97 6.79
C ALA A 178 20.26 -4.85 6.70
N HIS A 179 21.37 -4.39 7.27
CA HIS A 179 22.62 -5.17 7.37
C HIS A 179 22.42 -6.45 8.19
N ASP A 180 21.58 -6.40 9.23
CA ASP A 180 21.21 -7.55 10.05
C ASP A 180 20.16 -8.46 9.38
N GLY A 181 19.78 -8.18 8.13
CA GLY A 181 18.92 -9.00 7.30
C GLY A 181 17.44 -8.61 7.31
N ASP A 182 17.07 -7.46 7.90
CA ASP A 182 15.70 -6.96 7.89
C ASP A 182 15.34 -6.36 6.51
N THR A 183 14.54 -7.12 5.76
CA THR A 183 14.09 -6.72 4.42
C THR A 183 13.08 -5.57 4.44
N LYS A 184 12.28 -5.43 5.51
CA LYS A 184 11.40 -4.27 5.71
C LYS A 184 12.22 -3.00 5.88
N ALA A 185 13.31 -3.05 6.66
CA ALA A 185 14.20 -1.92 6.84
C ALA A 185 14.99 -1.58 5.56
N ALA A 186 15.45 -2.59 4.82
CA ALA A 186 16.09 -2.38 3.52
C ALA A 186 15.15 -1.67 2.53
N TYR A 187 13.88 -2.10 2.49
CA TYR A 187 12.84 -1.44 1.69
C TYR A 187 12.58 -0.02 2.13
N ALA A 188 12.41 0.21 3.43
CA ALA A 188 12.19 1.55 3.95
C ALA A 188 13.33 2.50 3.59
N TYR A 189 14.58 2.02 3.66
CA TYR A 189 15.76 2.81 3.33
C TYR A 189 15.78 3.19 1.84
N LEU A 190 15.60 2.19 0.97
CA LEU A 190 15.58 2.39 -0.47
C LEU A 190 14.47 3.38 -0.85
N TYR A 191 13.26 3.20 -0.29
CA TYR A 191 12.12 4.03 -0.61
C TYR A 191 12.34 5.49 -0.15
N VAL A 192 12.78 5.77 1.09
CA VAL A 192 12.97 7.18 1.53
C VAL A 192 14.12 7.88 0.82
N THR A 193 15.12 7.14 0.34
CA THR A 193 16.28 7.71 -0.35
C THR A 193 16.11 7.85 -1.86
N ARG A 194 15.02 7.32 -2.44
CA ARG A 194 14.76 7.32 -3.89
C ARG A 194 14.90 8.69 -4.56
N PHE A 195 14.52 9.77 -3.88
CA PHE A 195 14.59 11.12 -4.45
C PHE A 195 16.02 11.65 -4.58
N LYS A 196 16.98 11.06 -3.85
CA LYS A 196 18.40 11.38 -3.96
C LYS A 196 19.10 10.55 -5.04
N ASN A 197 18.48 9.45 -5.48
CA ASN A 197 19.04 8.54 -6.47
C ASN A 197 17.97 8.08 -7.47
N THR A 198 17.79 8.84 -8.54
CA THR A 198 16.92 8.48 -9.68
C THR A 198 17.69 7.79 -10.81
N SER A 199 18.84 7.17 -10.50
CA SER A 199 19.65 6.47 -11.48
C SER A 199 19.09 5.09 -11.81
N SER A 200 19.66 4.44 -12.82
CA SER A 200 19.39 3.02 -13.11
C SER A 200 19.85 2.08 -11.99
N GLU A 201 20.76 2.51 -11.11
CA GLU A 201 21.20 1.70 -9.96
C GLU A 201 20.04 1.50 -8.97
N PHE A 202 19.24 2.55 -8.73
CA PHE A 202 18.04 2.44 -7.89
C PHE A 202 17.06 1.38 -8.41
N TYR A 203 16.86 1.31 -9.73
CA TYR A 203 16.02 0.27 -10.33
C TYR A 203 16.58 -1.13 -10.08
N SER A 204 17.90 -1.32 -10.22
CA SER A 204 18.55 -2.60 -9.94
C SER A 204 18.39 -3.00 -8.46
N ASP A 205 18.67 -2.07 -7.55
CA ASP A 205 18.53 -2.28 -6.10
C ASP A 205 17.08 -2.64 -5.74
N LEU A 206 16.10 -1.98 -6.37
CA LEU A 206 14.68 -2.29 -6.18
C LEU A 206 14.35 -3.71 -6.67
N VAL A 207 14.81 -4.11 -7.86
CA VAL A 207 14.56 -5.46 -8.39
C VAL A 207 15.19 -6.53 -7.50
N ASP A 208 16.40 -6.34 -7.00
CA ASP A 208 17.06 -7.28 -6.10
C ASP A 208 16.34 -7.37 -4.74
N LEU A 209 15.84 -6.24 -4.25
CA LEU A 209 15.03 -6.20 -3.06
C LEU A 209 13.64 -6.85 -3.26
N VAL A 210 13.04 -6.73 -4.45
CA VAL A 210 11.81 -7.44 -4.81
C VAL A 210 12.03 -8.95 -4.73
N LYS A 211 13.11 -9.46 -5.33
CA LYS A 211 13.46 -10.89 -5.24
C LYS A 211 13.67 -11.33 -3.79
N THR A 212 14.47 -10.58 -3.04
CA THR A 212 14.73 -10.85 -1.61
C THR A 212 13.44 -10.83 -0.79
N GLY A 213 12.54 -9.88 -1.08
CA GLY A 213 11.23 -9.78 -0.46
C GLY A 213 10.35 -10.97 -0.77
N MET A 214 10.29 -11.39 -2.04
CA MET A 214 9.55 -12.57 -2.46
C MET A 214 10.04 -13.85 -1.77
N ASP A 215 11.36 -14.03 -1.64
CA ASP A 215 11.96 -15.18 -0.94
C ASP A 215 11.64 -15.20 0.56
N LYS A 216 11.44 -14.03 1.16
CA LYS A 216 11.13 -13.85 2.59
C LYS A 216 9.64 -13.60 2.86
N ASN A 217 8.78 -13.72 1.86
CA ASN A 217 7.35 -13.39 1.91
C ASN A 217 7.02 -11.94 2.32
N TYR A 218 7.93 -10.98 2.06
CA TYR A 218 7.72 -9.55 2.25
C TYR A 218 7.50 -8.83 0.92
N TYR A 219 6.23 -8.58 0.57
CA TYR A 219 5.82 -8.11 -0.76
C TYR A 219 5.65 -6.59 -0.99
N PRO A 220 5.77 -5.67 -0.02
CA PRO A 220 5.76 -4.22 -0.32
C PRO A 220 6.70 -3.77 -1.45
N PRO A 221 7.96 -4.26 -1.57
CA PRO A 221 8.82 -3.91 -2.70
C PRO A 221 8.22 -4.31 -4.05
N LEU A 222 7.63 -5.51 -4.14
CA LEU A 222 7.00 -6.00 -5.37
C LEU A 222 5.84 -5.09 -5.78
N ARG A 223 4.97 -4.75 -4.82
CA ARG A 223 3.82 -3.87 -5.08
C ARG A 223 4.27 -2.47 -5.51
N TYR A 224 5.37 -1.96 -4.96
CA TYR A 224 5.94 -0.69 -5.38
C TYR A 224 6.50 -0.75 -6.81
N LEU A 225 7.25 -1.79 -7.16
CA LEU A 225 7.72 -1.99 -8.54
C LEU A 225 6.53 -2.08 -9.51
N VAL A 226 5.49 -2.83 -9.17
CA VAL A 226 4.26 -2.92 -9.97
C VAL A 226 3.61 -1.56 -10.15
N ASN A 227 3.51 -0.75 -9.08
CA ASN A 227 2.96 0.60 -9.16
C ASN A 227 3.77 1.48 -10.15
N LEU A 228 5.11 1.46 -10.07
CA LEU A 228 5.97 2.19 -11.02
C LEU A 228 5.69 1.79 -12.47
N TYR A 229 5.46 0.51 -12.75
CA TYR A 229 5.12 0.02 -14.08
C TYR A 229 3.69 0.40 -14.52
N LEU A 230 2.73 0.47 -13.59
CA LEU A 230 1.37 0.91 -13.87
C LEU A 230 1.26 2.42 -14.11
N SER A 231 2.15 3.21 -13.51
CA SER A 231 2.12 4.68 -13.57
C SER A 231 3.26 5.30 -14.39
N ARG A 232 4.10 4.50 -15.06
CA ARG A 232 5.25 5.02 -15.83
C ARG A 232 4.78 5.94 -16.97
N GLU A 233 5.52 7.03 -17.17
CA GLU A 233 5.26 8.00 -18.23
C GLU A 233 6.08 7.67 -19.49
N SER A 234 5.68 8.26 -20.61
CA SER A 234 6.46 8.26 -21.86
C SER A 234 7.83 8.93 -21.65
N LEU A 235 8.87 8.42 -22.31
CA LEU A 235 10.19 9.06 -22.30
C LEU A 235 10.22 10.41 -23.05
N SER A 236 9.17 10.70 -23.82
CA SER A 236 9.05 11.97 -24.53
C SER A 236 8.62 13.06 -23.55
N PRO A 237 9.37 14.18 -23.42
CA PRO A 237 9.00 15.29 -22.53
C PRO A 237 7.74 16.04 -22.99
N PHE A 238 7.21 15.70 -24.18
CA PHE A 238 6.02 16.29 -24.79
C PHE A 238 4.79 15.37 -24.74
N ASP A 239 4.97 14.16 -24.22
CA ASP A 239 3.93 13.15 -24.12
C ASP A 239 3.63 12.92 -22.63
N ASN A 240 2.41 13.22 -22.21
CA ASN A 240 1.99 13.03 -20.82
C ASN A 240 1.10 11.79 -20.68
N ASP A 241 0.93 11.00 -21.75
CA ASP A 241 0.16 9.77 -21.66
C ASP A 241 1.01 8.70 -20.95
N PRO A 242 0.42 7.93 -20.00
CA PRO A 242 1.10 6.80 -19.40
C PRO A 242 1.54 5.79 -20.46
N LEU A 243 2.75 5.25 -20.33
CA LEU A 243 3.23 4.20 -21.23
C LEU A 243 2.52 2.88 -20.87
N PRO A 244 1.58 2.38 -21.70
CA PRO A 244 0.76 1.25 -21.33
C PRO A 244 1.60 -0.02 -21.15
N LEU A 245 1.13 -0.92 -20.30
CA LEU A 245 1.69 -2.26 -20.19
C LEU A 245 1.40 -3.07 -21.46
N SER A 246 2.44 -3.70 -22.00
CA SER A 246 2.27 -4.76 -22.99
C SER A 246 1.57 -5.98 -22.37
N ASP A 247 0.95 -6.83 -23.21
CA ASP A 247 0.27 -8.03 -22.71
C ASP A 247 1.22 -9.00 -22.01
N ASN A 248 2.49 -9.04 -22.44
CA ASN A 248 3.51 -9.82 -21.76
C ASN A 248 3.83 -9.27 -20.36
N GLU A 249 3.99 -7.95 -20.23
CA GLU A 249 4.22 -7.32 -18.92
C GLU A 249 3.05 -7.54 -17.96
N LYS A 250 1.81 -7.40 -18.46
CA LYS A 250 0.63 -7.69 -17.64
C LYS A 250 0.65 -9.12 -17.12
N LYS A 251 1.04 -10.09 -17.96
CA LYS A 251 1.19 -11.49 -17.57
C LYS A 251 2.30 -11.68 -16.52
N VAL A 252 3.47 -11.07 -16.69
CA VAL A 252 4.58 -11.15 -15.73
C VAL A 252 4.17 -10.55 -14.38
N ILE A 253 3.53 -9.38 -14.39
CA ILE A 253 3.03 -8.72 -13.18
C ILE A 253 1.98 -9.61 -12.48
N PHE A 254 0.99 -10.10 -13.23
CA PHE A 254 -0.03 -11.00 -12.70
C PHE A 254 0.61 -12.24 -12.05
N ASN A 255 1.53 -12.92 -12.75
CA ASN A 255 2.22 -14.10 -12.22
C ASN A 255 2.97 -13.77 -10.92
N SER A 256 3.64 -12.62 -10.86
CA SER A 256 4.40 -12.19 -9.69
C SER A 256 3.51 -11.88 -8.50
N LEU A 257 2.39 -11.18 -8.74
CA LEU A 257 1.39 -10.95 -7.72
C LEU A 257 0.72 -12.26 -7.28
N MET A 258 0.54 -13.25 -8.16
CA MET A 258 0.02 -14.56 -7.80
C MET A 258 0.96 -15.33 -6.88
N VAL A 259 2.30 -15.18 -7.02
CA VAL A 259 3.26 -15.73 -6.05
C VAL A 259 3.01 -15.12 -4.66
N ALA A 260 2.85 -13.79 -4.58
CA ALA A 260 2.57 -13.10 -3.33
C ALA A 260 1.22 -13.50 -2.73
N ALA A 261 0.18 -13.54 -3.57
CA ALA A 261 -1.18 -13.90 -3.18
C ALA A 261 -1.25 -15.35 -2.67
N LYS A 262 -0.55 -16.31 -3.30
CA LYS A 262 -0.43 -17.69 -2.81
C LYS A 262 0.34 -17.80 -1.49
N ASN A 263 1.10 -16.78 -1.10
CA ASN A 263 1.69 -16.64 0.24
C ASN A 263 0.85 -15.75 1.18
N ASN A 264 -0.46 -15.70 0.94
CA ASN A 264 -1.45 -15.03 1.79
C ASN A 264 -1.31 -13.49 1.85
N ASP A 265 -0.65 -12.89 0.85
CA ASP A 265 -0.57 -11.44 0.76
C ASP A 265 -1.86 -10.80 0.22
N VAL A 266 -2.67 -10.28 1.15
CA VAL A 266 -4.00 -9.72 0.87
C VAL A 266 -3.95 -8.51 -0.07
N LEU A 267 -2.94 -7.65 0.03
CA LEU A 267 -2.88 -6.45 -0.83
C LEU A 267 -2.47 -6.80 -2.27
N SER A 268 -1.68 -7.85 -2.49
CA SER A 268 -1.44 -8.39 -3.83
C SER A 268 -2.70 -9.05 -4.40
N MET A 269 -3.50 -9.76 -3.60
CA MET A 269 -4.83 -10.24 -4.03
C MET A 269 -5.72 -9.07 -4.45
N LYS A 270 -5.70 -7.95 -3.70
CA LYS A 270 -6.43 -6.73 -4.04
C LYS A 270 -5.99 -6.14 -5.38
N LEU A 271 -4.69 -5.98 -5.59
CA LEU A 271 -4.15 -5.45 -6.86
C LEU A 271 -4.53 -6.33 -8.06
N ILE A 272 -4.45 -7.65 -7.91
CA ILE A 272 -4.93 -8.59 -8.94
C ILE A 272 -6.42 -8.35 -9.20
N ASN A 273 -7.22 -8.25 -8.13
CA ASN A 273 -8.65 -8.07 -8.26
C ASN A 273 -9.02 -6.76 -8.98
N ASP A 274 -8.31 -5.68 -8.70
CA ASP A 274 -8.65 -4.35 -9.22
C ASP A 274 -8.16 -4.16 -10.67
N ASP A 275 -6.90 -4.53 -10.96
CA ASP A 275 -6.23 -4.14 -12.20
C ASP A 275 -6.06 -5.29 -13.21
N PHE A 276 -6.23 -6.54 -12.79
CA PHE A 276 -5.91 -7.73 -13.61
C PHE A 276 -7.09 -8.70 -13.78
N LYS A 277 -8.34 -8.22 -13.71
CA LYS A 277 -9.57 -9.03 -13.89
C LYS A 277 -9.56 -9.91 -15.15
N GLY A 278 -8.97 -9.42 -16.24
CA GLY A 278 -8.88 -10.15 -17.51
C GLY A 278 -7.97 -11.39 -17.48
N PHE A 279 -7.18 -11.57 -16.42
CA PHE A 279 -6.25 -12.68 -16.24
C PHE A 279 -6.71 -13.71 -15.21
N PHE A 280 -7.89 -13.53 -14.59
CA PHE A 280 -8.40 -14.48 -13.61
C PHE A 280 -8.49 -15.90 -14.20
N ASP A 281 -7.97 -16.86 -13.44
CA ASP A 281 -8.05 -18.28 -13.71
C ASP A 281 -8.57 -19.06 -12.49
N SER A 282 -8.66 -20.38 -12.59
CA SER A 282 -9.12 -21.22 -11.49
C SER A 282 -8.24 -21.11 -10.25
N ASP A 283 -6.93 -20.91 -10.41
CA ASP A 283 -5.99 -20.78 -9.29
C ASP A 283 -6.34 -19.54 -8.44
N PHE A 284 -6.68 -18.41 -9.07
CA PHE A 284 -7.09 -17.21 -8.33
C PHE A 284 -8.41 -17.42 -7.59
N ASP A 285 -9.41 -18.02 -8.24
CA ASP A 285 -10.71 -18.27 -7.61
C ASP A 285 -10.59 -19.29 -6.44
N ASP A 286 -9.78 -20.34 -6.59
CA ASP A 286 -9.49 -21.31 -5.52
C ASP A 286 -8.73 -20.65 -4.35
N LEU A 287 -7.81 -19.74 -4.65
CA LEU A 287 -7.11 -18.94 -3.66
C LEU A 287 -8.07 -18.07 -2.86
N ILE A 288 -8.99 -17.35 -3.53
CA ILE A 288 -9.95 -16.49 -2.83
C ILE A 288 -10.91 -17.34 -1.98
N ASP A 289 -11.36 -18.51 -2.44
CA ASP A 289 -12.22 -19.40 -1.63
C ASP A 289 -11.54 -19.83 -0.33
N GLN A 290 -10.25 -20.15 -0.38
CA GLN A 290 -9.45 -20.56 0.78
C GLN A 290 -9.05 -19.39 1.69
N SER A 291 -8.95 -18.17 1.15
CA SER A 291 -8.44 -16.99 1.85
C SER A 291 -9.51 -16.16 2.55
N GLN A 292 -10.79 -16.54 2.49
CA GLN A 292 -11.91 -15.74 3.02
C GLN A 292 -11.76 -15.36 4.50
N LEU A 293 -11.15 -16.24 5.30
CA LEU A 293 -10.94 -16.02 6.74
C LEU A 293 -9.73 -15.13 7.06
N LEU A 294 -8.87 -14.87 6.07
CA LEU A 294 -7.70 -14.00 6.15
C LEU A 294 -8.08 -12.53 5.96
N LEU A 295 -9.12 -12.30 5.16
CA LEU A 295 -9.60 -10.98 4.76
C LEU A 295 -10.28 -10.27 5.93
N ASP A 296 -10.20 -8.96 5.92
CA ASP A 296 -10.97 -8.07 6.79
C ASP A 296 -11.93 -7.19 5.96
N GLY A 297 -12.70 -6.36 6.66
CA GLY A 297 -13.63 -5.43 6.03
C GLY A 297 -12.98 -4.37 5.16
N ASN A 298 -11.65 -4.18 5.16
CA ASN A 298 -11.00 -3.20 4.29
C ASN A 298 -10.83 -3.72 2.86
N ASN A 299 -10.79 -5.04 2.67
CA ASN A 299 -10.55 -5.69 1.38
C ASN A 299 -11.74 -6.57 0.92
N PHE A 300 -12.94 -6.25 1.42
CA PHE A 300 -14.16 -7.05 1.22
C PHE A 300 -14.53 -7.28 -0.26
N LEU A 301 -14.18 -6.34 -1.15
CA LEU A 301 -14.51 -6.42 -2.57
C LEU A 301 -13.92 -7.67 -3.24
N ILE A 302 -12.75 -8.15 -2.79
CA ILE A 302 -12.13 -9.36 -3.33
C ILE A 302 -13.07 -10.57 -3.15
N ALA A 303 -13.60 -10.73 -1.95
CA ALA A 303 -14.53 -11.81 -1.63
C ALA A 303 -15.86 -11.62 -2.36
N PHE A 304 -16.39 -10.40 -2.41
CA PHE A 304 -17.69 -10.15 -3.03
C PHE A 304 -17.65 -10.37 -4.55
N ASP A 305 -16.60 -9.90 -5.23
CA ASP A 305 -16.38 -10.15 -6.66
C ASP A 305 -16.29 -11.66 -6.95
N TYR A 306 -15.59 -12.43 -6.11
CA TYR A 306 -15.56 -13.89 -6.20
C TYR A 306 -16.97 -14.49 -6.08
N PHE A 307 -17.73 -14.10 -5.05
CA PHE A 307 -19.08 -14.63 -4.81
C PHE A 307 -20.10 -14.25 -5.89
N ILE A 308 -19.90 -13.13 -6.57
CA ILE A 308 -20.78 -12.68 -7.65
C ILE A 308 -20.41 -13.38 -8.97
N ARG A 309 -19.11 -13.49 -9.30
CA ARG A 309 -18.64 -14.13 -10.54
C ARG A 309 -18.81 -15.64 -10.55
N GLY A 310 -18.48 -16.33 -9.46
CA GLY A 310 -18.47 -17.81 -9.37
C GLY A 310 -19.84 -18.46 -9.63
N ARG A 311 -20.91 -17.66 -9.62
CA ARG A 311 -22.30 -18.03 -9.89
C ARG A 311 -22.54 -18.60 -11.31
N SER A 312 -21.74 -18.20 -12.30
CA SER A 312 -21.97 -18.56 -13.71
C SER A 312 -21.90 -20.07 -13.99
N ASN A 313 -21.26 -20.85 -13.11
CA ASN A 313 -20.82 -22.21 -13.42
C ASN A 313 -21.62 -23.36 -12.76
N THR A 314 -22.64 -23.12 -11.92
CA THR A 314 -23.39 -24.23 -11.29
C THR A 314 -24.90 -24.02 -11.14
N LYS A 315 -25.65 -25.13 -11.26
CA LYS A 315 -27.12 -25.20 -11.08
C LYS A 315 -27.60 -25.11 -9.61
N SER A 316 -26.70 -25.12 -8.60
CA SER A 316 -27.02 -24.83 -7.18
C SER A 316 -26.53 -23.43 -6.79
N ASN A 317 -27.17 -22.44 -7.38
CA ASN A 317 -26.74 -21.04 -7.43
C ASN A 317 -26.82 -20.29 -6.08
N ARG A 318 -27.52 -20.84 -5.08
CA ARG A 318 -27.90 -20.13 -3.85
C ARG A 318 -27.01 -20.39 -2.65
N ASP A 319 -26.43 -21.58 -2.52
CA ASP A 319 -25.46 -21.89 -1.45
C ASP A 319 -24.24 -20.96 -1.49
N PHE A 320 -23.81 -20.61 -2.71
CA PHE A 320 -22.71 -19.67 -2.92
C PHE A 320 -23.03 -18.27 -2.38
N LEU A 321 -24.27 -17.81 -2.54
CA LEU A 321 -24.74 -16.53 -1.99
C LEU A 321 -24.89 -16.58 -0.47
N ILE A 322 -25.31 -17.72 0.08
CA ILE A 322 -25.36 -17.95 1.53
C ILE A 322 -23.95 -17.86 2.14
N ARG A 323 -22.94 -18.44 1.49
CA ARG A 323 -21.53 -18.30 1.90
C ARG A 323 -21.03 -16.86 1.78
N GLY A 324 -21.32 -16.18 0.67
CA GLY A 324 -20.95 -14.77 0.52
C GLY A 324 -21.59 -13.86 1.57
N TYR A 325 -22.87 -14.09 1.87
CA TYR A 325 -23.57 -13.38 2.94
C TYR A 325 -22.98 -13.67 4.32
N SER A 326 -22.54 -14.92 4.58
CA SER A 326 -21.93 -15.28 5.86
C SER A 326 -20.56 -14.60 6.07
N VAL A 327 -19.76 -14.47 5.01
CA VAL A 327 -18.49 -13.71 4.98
C VAL A 327 -18.75 -12.21 5.16
N ALA A 328 -19.77 -11.65 4.48
CA ALA A 328 -20.14 -10.25 4.68
C ALA A 328 -20.51 -9.94 6.15
N ASN A 329 -21.25 -10.86 6.81
CA ASN A 329 -21.56 -10.73 8.23
C ASN A 329 -20.31 -10.93 9.14
N LEU A 330 -19.32 -11.71 8.71
CA LEU A 330 -18.04 -11.82 9.42
C LEU A 330 -17.28 -10.48 9.39
N PHE A 331 -17.30 -9.77 8.26
CA PHE A 331 -16.69 -8.44 8.17
C PHE A 331 -17.41 -7.40 9.03
N ASP A 332 -18.76 -7.42 9.07
CA ASP A 332 -19.54 -6.60 10.02
C ASP A 332 -19.16 -6.89 11.49
N TYR A 333 -18.77 -8.13 11.81
CA TYR A 333 -18.32 -8.48 13.16
C TYR A 333 -16.96 -7.86 13.52
N TYR A 334 -16.05 -7.67 12.55
CA TYR A 334 -14.72 -7.12 12.81
C TYR A 334 -14.70 -5.62 13.14
N ILE A 335 -15.71 -4.84 12.73
CA ILE A 335 -15.71 -3.37 12.79
C ILE A 335 -16.64 -2.75 13.86
N LYS A 336 -17.02 -3.53 14.89
CA LYS A 336 -18.10 -3.25 15.86
C LYS A 336 -18.18 -1.88 16.55
N ASP A 337 -17.15 -1.02 16.48
CA ASP A 337 -17.07 0.23 17.25
C ASP A 337 -17.68 1.47 16.58
N PHE A 338 -18.05 1.41 15.30
CA PHE A 338 -18.86 2.46 14.69
C PHE A 338 -20.30 1.96 14.53
N ASN A 339 -21.27 2.88 14.52
CA ASN A 339 -22.72 2.62 14.40
C ASN A 339 -23.16 1.93 13.08
N GLN A 340 -22.27 1.16 12.44
CA GLN A 340 -22.33 0.49 11.15
C GLN A 340 -22.79 -0.98 11.28
N ARG A 341 -23.79 -1.28 12.12
CA ARG A 341 -24.36 -2.64 12.12
C ARG A 341 -25.01 -2.92 10.77
N GLY A 342 -24.35 -3.70 9.92
CA GLY A 342 -24.91 -4.17 8.66
C GLY A 342 -24.41 -3.47 7.39
N GLU A 343 -23.25 -2.81 7.43
CA GLU A 343 -22.68 -2.14 6.27
C GLU A 343 -22.29 -3.16 5.18
N TYR A 344 -21.46 -4.15 5.52
CA TYR A 344 -20.93 -5.07 4.52
C TYR A 344 -21.97 -6.05 3.98
N LYS A 345 -22.87 -6.56 4.83
CA LYS A 345 -23.99 -7.40 4.34
C LYS A 345 -24.95 -6.60 3.44
N GLY A 346 -25.17 -5.32 3.75
CA GLY A 346 -25.98 -4.43 2.92
C GLY A 346 -25.31 -4.13 1.58
N ILE A 347 -24.00 -3.89 1.57
CA ILE A 347 -23.20 -3.75 0.35
C ILE A 347 -23.27 -5.03 -0.49
N PHE A 348 -23.13 -6.21 0.12
CA PHE A 348 -23.23 -7.47 -0.59
C PHE A 348 -24.61 -7.63 -1.25
N GLU A 349 -25.69 -7.41 -0.51
CA GLU A 349 -27.06 -7.45 -1.05
C GLU A 349 -27.26 -6.43 -2.19
N TYR A 350 -26.72 -5.22 -2.06
CA TYR A 350 -26.75 -4.22 -3.13
C TYR A 350 -26.01 -4.69 -4.38
N MET A 351 -24.79 -5.24 -4.25
CA MET A 351 -24.04 -5.74 -5.39
C MET A 351 -24.72 -6.93 -6.08
N LEU A 352 -25.46 -7.76 -5.34
CA LEU A 352 -26.33 -8.78 -5.94
C LEU A 352 -27.41 -8.14 -6.80
N MET A 353 -28.07 -7.10 -6.31
CA MET A 353 -29.11 -6.39 -7.05
C MET A 353 -28.55 -5.71 -8.31
N ASP A 354 -27.43 -5.00 -8.19
CA ASP A 354 -26.73 -4.33 -9.29
C ASP A 354 -26.31 -5.33 -10.38
N SER A 355 -25.92 -6.54 -9.98
CA SER A 355 -25.58 -7.66 -10.86
C SER A 355 -26.80 -8.41 -11.41
N ASN A 356 -28.03 -7.90 -11.24
CA ASN A 356 -29.29 -8.55 -11.62
C ASN A 356 -29.49 -9.96 -11.01
N ILE A 357 -28.96 -10.19 -9.81
CA ILE A 357 -29.14 -11.43 -9.06
C ILE A 357 -30.35 -11.27 -8.14
N LYS A 358 -31.24 -12.27 -8.15
CA LYS A 358 -32.44 -12.26 -7.29
C LYS A 358 -32.04 -12.10 -5.82
N PRO A 359 -32.67 -11.18 -5.06
CA PRO A 359 -32.40 -10.99 -3.63
C PRO A 359 -32.48 -12.28 -2.81
N MET A 360 -31.78 -12.30 -1.68
CA MET A 360 -31.81 -13.43 -0.74
C MET A 360 -33.12 -13.49 0.03
N SER A 361 -33.67 -14.70 0.22
CA SER A 361 -34.82 -14.92 1.09
C SER A 361 -34.39 -14.84 2.56
N GLU A 362 -35.35 -14.65 3.46
CA GLU A 362 -35.06 -14.59 4.89
C GLU A 362 -34.50 -15.92 5.42
N GLU A 363 -34.91 -17.05 4.85
CA GLU A 363 -34.34 -18.36 5.17
C GLU A 363 -32.86 -18.46 4.79
N GLU A 364 -32.49 -18.01 3.59
CA GLU A 364 -31.10 -18.01 3.11
C GLU A 364 -30.21 -17.08 3.95
N LYS A 365 -30.71 -15.90 4.31
CA LYS A 365 -30.01 -14.98 5.21
C LYS A 365 -29.83 -15.59 6.60
N SER A 366 -30.85 -16.28 7.11
CA SER A 366 -30.80 -17.00 8.38
C SER A 366 -29.73 -18.11 8.37
N GLN A 367 -29.64 -18.88 7.29
CA GLN A 367 -28.59 -19.87 7.08
C GLN A 367 -27.20 -19.23 7.05
N GLY A 368 -27.04 -18.11 6.34
CA GLY A 368 -25.79 -17.35 6.29
C GLY A 368 -25.36 -16.88 7.68
N MET A 369 -26.29 -16.34 8.48
CA MET A 369 -26.01 -15.93 9.86
C MET A 369 -25.61 -17.10 10.77
N ILE A 370 -26.17 -18.29 10.57
CA ILE A 370 -25.74 -19.50 11.29
C ILE A 370 -24.29 -19.85 10.92
N MET A 371 -23.94 -19.81 9.63
CA MET A 371 -22.58 -20.06 9.16
C MET A 371 -21.58 -19.04 9.73
N THR A 372 -21.94 -17.75 9.79
CA THR A 372 -21.06 -16.71 10.36
C THR A 372 -20.64 -17.01 11.79
N ARG A 373 -21.54 -17.56 12.63
CA ARG A 373 -21.20 -17.92 14.02
C ARG A 373 -20.06 -18.96 14.07
N ASN A 374 -20.01 -19.87 13.12
CA ASN A 374 -18.92 -20.83 12.99
C ASN A 374 -17.63 -20.16 12.51
N LEU A 375 -17.73 -19.28 11.50
CA LEU A 375 -16.57 -18.57 10.95
C LEU A 375 -15.88 -17.67 11.99
N ILE A 376 -16.64 -16.99 12.86
CA ILE A 376 -16.08 -16.15 13.93
C ILE A 376 -15.12 -16.95 14.82
N GLY A 377 -15.43 -18.22 15.12
CA GLY A 377 -14.57 -19.06 15.96
C GLY A 377 -13.30 -19.57 15.28
N HIS A 378 -13.21 -19.46 13.95
CA HIS A 378 -12.10 -19.97 13.12
C HIS A 378 -11.40 -18.85 12.33
N SER A 379 -11.76 -17.60 12.59
CA SER A 379 -11.22 -16.42 11.92
C SER A 379 -9.72 -16.26 12.19
N THR A 380 -8.94 -16.04 11.14
CA THR A 380 -7.48 -15.87 11.19
C THR A 380 -7.08 -14.60 10.41
N PRO A 381 -7.51 -13.41 10.84
CA PRO A 381 -7.33 -12.20 10.06
C PRO A 381 -5.84 -11.87 9.98
N VAL A 382 -5.38 -11.53 8.78
CA VAL A 382 -3.97 -11.25 8.51
C VAL A 382 -3.73 -9.76 8.62
N ILE A 383 -2.63 -9.38 9.27
CA ILE A 383 -2.19 -7.99 9.34
C ILE A 383 -1.34 -7.70 8.10
N PHE A 384 -1.76 -6.73 7.30
CA PHE A 384 -1.09 -6.26 6.08
C PHE A 384 -0.53 -4.84 6.23
N ILE A 385 -0.70 -4.22 7.39
CA ILE A 385 -0.03 -2.96 7.77
C ILE A 385 1.24 -3.25 8.58
N ASP A 386 2.28 -2.45 8.35
CA ASP A 386 3.46 -2.38 9.19
C ASP A 386 3.93 -0.92 9.35
N GLU A 387 5.10 -0.68 9.95
CA GLU A 387 5.61 0.68 10.16
C GLU A 387 5.91 1.41 8.83
N VAL A 388 6.04 0.66 7.73
CA VAL A 388 6.31 1.13 6.37
C VAL A 388 4.99 1.42 5.65
N THR A 389 4.05 0.47 5.69
CA THR A 389 2.78 0.52 4.96
C THR A 389 1.63 1.14 5.73
N GLY A 390 1.68 1.24 7.07
CA GLY A 390 0.89 2.08 7.99
C GLY A 390 -0.63 2.24 7.77
N ILE A 391 -1.24 3.17 8.53
CA ILE A 391 -2.56 3.77 8.20
C ILE A 391 -2.38 5.03 7.36
N SER A 392 -1.45 5.86 7.78
CA SER A 392 -0.87 6.94 6.99
C SER A 392 0.49 6.40 6.55
N PRO A 393 0.58 5.62 5.46
CA PRO A 393 1.78 4.86 5.15
C PRO A 393 2.99 5.79 5.15
N LEU A 394 4.14 5.30 5.60
CA LEU A 394 5.36 6.06 5.37
C LEU A 394 5.56 6.23 3.86
N PHE A 395 5.04 5.32 3.03
CA PHE A 395 5.33 5.21 1.60
C PHE A 395 4.04 4.98 0.81
N HIS A 396 3.71 5.88 -0.12
CA HIS A 396 2.64 5.72 -1.12
C HIS A 396 3.18 5.89 -2.54
#